data_AF-A0A658IQ63-F1
#
_entry.id   AF-A0A658IQ63-F1
#
_cell.length_a   1.000
_cell.length_b   1.000
_cell.length_c   1.000
_cell.angle_alpha   90.00
_cell.angle_beta   90.00
_cell.angle_gamma   90.00
#
_symmetry.space_group_name_H-M   'P 1'
#
loop_
_entity.id
_entity.type
_entity.pdbx_description
1 polymer ?
#
loop_
_entity_poly.entity_id
_entity_poly.type
_entity_poly.pdbx_seq_one_letter_code
_entity_poly.pdbx_strand_id
1 'polypeptide(L)'
;MSNIDKQALREVAEKATRGPWEMERENIWFTDEDGYTKHLAYVQQGDDVDDKQDHYNTAFIAAFNPKVALALLDENLQLQREKDATEAVALALRDDMRQAREQLAAAEKRNAEQRNAEQREYYEGVIADGSKRIAELETREVTLPAQRFCPGEYVGSVLWAETEIWNKAISACAVAVRAAGIKVKGE
;
A
#
# COMPACT_ATOMS: atom_id res chain seq x y z
N MET A 1 14.87 -24.14 22.66
CA MET A 1 15.60 -23.46 23.75
C MET A 1 16.38 -24.52 24.51
N SER A 2 17.64 -24.28 24.86
CA SER A 2 18.41 -25.24 25.69
C SER A 2 17.72 -25.41 27.04
N ASN A 3 17.65 -26.63 27.55
CA ASN A 3 17.04 -26.96 28.85
C ASN A 3 17.96 -26.58 30.04
N ILE A 4 18.68 -25.45 29.91
CA ILE A 4 19.67 -24.98 30.88
C ILE A 4 18.97 -24.01 31.82
N ASP A 5 19.01 -24.31 33.11
CA ASP A 5 18.57 -23.39 34.15
C ASP A 5 19.63 -22.29 34.37
N LYS A 6 19.45 -21.19 33.65
CA LYS A 6 20.36 -20.03 33.69
C LYS A 6 20.35 -19.33 35.06
N GLN A 7 19.24 -19.42 35.79
CA GLN A 7 19.13 -18.79 37.11
C GLN A 7 19.92 -19.62 38.14
N ALA A 8 19.78 -20.94 38.12
CA ALA A 8 20.59 -21.82 38.95
C ALA A 8 22.09 -21.67 38.64
N LEU A 9 22.48 -21.55 37.36
CA LEU A 9 23.87 -21.30 36.98
C LEU A 9 24.40 -19.96 37.49
N ARG A 10 23.59 -18.90 37.43
CA ARG A 10 23.94 -17.59 37.97
C ARG A 10 24.18 -17.66 39.48
N GLU A 11 23.27 -18.29 40.22
CA GLU A 11 23.38 -18.42 41.68
C GLU A 11 24.63 -19.19 42.11
N VAL A 12 24.99 -20.25 41.37
CA VAL A 12 26.24 -20.99 41.63
C VAL A 12 27.46 -20.13 41.33
N ALA A 13 27.46 -19.39 40.22
CA ALA A 13 28.58 -18.50 39.86
C ALA A 13 28.74 -17.32 40.84
N GLU A 14 27.65 -16.72 41.33
CA GLU A 14 27.70 -15.63 42.32
C GLU A 14 28.26 -16.07 43.68
N LYS A 15 28.05 -17.33 44.06
CA LYS A 15 28.56 -17.90 45.32
C LYS A 15 30.01 -18.39 45.22
N ALA A 16 30.50 -18.68 44.02
CA ALA A 16 31.85 -19.15 43.80
C ALA A 16 32.89 -18.02 43.91
N THR A 17 34.17 -18.37 44.12
CA THR A 17 35.24 -17.36 44.20
C THR A 17 35.34 -16.59 42.90
N ARG A 18 35.27 -15.26 42.98
CA ARG A 18 35.32 -14.39 41.81
C ARG A 18 36.65 -14.54 41.06
N GLY A 19 36.60 -14.52 39.73
CA GLY A 19 37.79 -14.50 38.87
C GLY A 19 38.48 -13.12 38.79
N PRO A 20 39.63 -13.01 38.09
CA PRO A 20 40.19 -14.04 37.21
C PRO A 20 40.80 -15.20 37.99
N TRP A 21 40.67 -16.41 37.42
CA TRP A 21 41.43 -17.57 37.87
C TRP A 21 42.59 -17.78 36.91
N GLU A 22 43.72 -18.22 37.46
CA GLU A 22 44.93 -18.55 36.74
C GLU A 22 45.26 -20.02 36.95
N MET A 23 46.06 -20.56 36.03
CA MET A 23 46.53 -21.95 36.09
C MET A 23 48.05 -21.98 36.05
N GLU A 24 48.65 -22.69 37.00
CA GLU A 24 50.07 -23.02 36.99
C GLU A 24 50.27 -24.47 37.41
N ARG A 25 51.05 -25.24 36.63
CA ARG A 25 51.32 -26.68 36.87
C ARG A 25 50.04 -27.45 37.22
N GLU A 26 49.03 -27.33 36.37
CA GLU A 26 47.76 -28.04 36.49
C GLU A 26 46.97 -27.70 37.78
N ASN A 27 47.31 -26.61 38.48
CA ASN A 27 46.58 -26.14 39.65
C ASN A 27 45.91 -24.80 39.36
N ILE A 28 44.69 -24.61 39.87
CA ILE A 28 43.91 -23.39 39.69
C ILE A 28 44.06 -22.52 40.94
N TRP A 29 44.33 -21.23 40.75
CA TRP A 29 44.50 -20.25 41.82
C TRP A 29 43.96 -18.89 41.40
N PHE A 30 43.87 -17.96 42.35
CA PHE A 30 43.57 -16.56 42.10
C PHE A 30 44.41 -15.67 43.03
N THR A 31 44.61 -14.41 42.62
CA THR A 31 45.21 -13.38 43.46
C THR A 31 44.09 -12.57 44.10
N ASP A 32 44.08 -12.47 45.43
CA ASP A 32 43.10 -11.64 46.12
C ASP A 32 43.40 -10.13 46.00
N GLU A 33 42.52 -9.29 46.55
CA GLU A 33 42.65 -7.82 46.49
C GLU A 33 43.91 -7.30 47.20
N ASP A 34 44.46 -8.07 48.15
CA ASP A 34 45.67 -7.76 48.90
C ASP A 34 46.95 -8.26 48.20
N GLY A 35 46.81 -8.92 47.04
CA GLY A 35 47.93 -9.43 46.24
C GLY A 35 48.41 -10.84 46.63
N TYR A 36 47.69 -11.57 47.47
CA TYR A 36 48.05 -12.92 47.88
C TYR A 36 47.47 -13.98 46.94
N THR A 37 48.33 -14.89 46.47
CA THR A 37 47.93 -16.07 45.73
C THR A 37 47.23 -17.08 46.64
N LYS A 38 46.02 -17.48 46.27
CA LYS A 38 45.22 -18.49 46.95
C LYS A 38 44.87 -19.62 45.98
N HIS A 39 45.19 -20.85 46.37
CA HIS A 39 44.82 -22.04 45.59
C HIS A 39 43.33 -22.34 45.72
N LEU A 40 42.68 -22.58 44.58
CA LEU A 40 41.26 -22.92 44.47
C LEU A 40 41.06 -24.41 44.31
N ALA A 41 41.86 -25.04 43.46
CA ALA A 41 41.78 -26.46 43.18
C ALA A 41 43.16 -27.02 42.85
N TYR A 42 43.46 -28.18 43.44
CA TYR A 42 44.53 -29.06 42.97
C TYR A 42 43.90 -30.06 42.01
N VAL A 43 44.24 -30.00 40.73
CA VAL A 43 43.71 -30.93 39.74
C VAL A 43 44.69 -32.09 39.64
N GLN A 44 44.19 -33.28 39.98
CA GLN A 44 44.96 -34.51 39.80
C GLN A 44 44.77 -35.01 38.38
N GLN A 45 45.87 -35.41 37.76
CA GLN A 45 45.81 -36.03 36.44
C GLN A 45 45.04 -37.36 36.50
N GLY A 46 44.13 -37.57 35.55
CA GLY A 46 43.43 -38.85 35.41
C GLY A 46 44.31 -39.89 34.71
N ASP A 47 44.32 -41.14 35.22
CA ASP A 47 45.13 -42.23 34.65
C ASP A 47 44.79 -42.54 33.18
N ASP A 48 43.55 -42.26 32.77
CA ASP A 48 43.02 -42.50 31.41
C ASP A 48 43.00 -41.24 30.53
N VAL A 49 43.52 -40.11 31.00
CA VAL A 49 43.57 -38.84 30.26
C VAL A 49 45.03 -38.43 30.01
N ASP A 50 45.36 -38.12 28.76
CA ASP A 50 46.72 -37.72 28.42
C ASP A 50 47.09 -36.34 29.01
N ASP A 51 48.39 -36.13 29.25
CA ASP A 51 48.94 -34.94 29.90
C ASP A 51 48.47 -33.62 29.22
N LYS A 52 48.29 -33.62 27.89
CA LYS A 52 47.88 -32.43 27.17
C LYS A 52 46.41 -32.15 27.37
N GLN A 53 45.57 -33.17 27.33
CA GLN A 53 44.14 -33.02 27.54
C GLN A 53 43.84 -32.55 28.96
N ASP A 54 44.54 -33.04 29.97
CA ASP A 54 44.37 -32.55 31.35
C ASP A 54 44.83 -31.11 31.55
N HIS A 55 45.93 -30.72 30.91
CA HIS A 55 46.34 -29.33 30.84
C HIS A 55 45.22 -28.45 30.22
N TYR A 56 44.65 -28.86 29.09
CA TYR A 56 43.59 -28.09 28.42
C TYR A 56 42.29 -28.03 29.22
N ASN A 57 41.89 -29.12 29.88
CA ASN A 57 40.70 -29.15 30.74
C ASN A 57 40.86 -28.16 31.91
N THR A 58 42.02 -28.18 32.56
CA THR A 58 42.32 -27.28 33.68
C THR A 58 42.36 -25.82 33.22
N ALA A 59 43.02 -25.55 32.09
CA ALA A 59 43.06 -24.23 31.47
C ALA A 59 41.66 -23.74 31.10
N PHE A 60 40.80 -24.61 30.57
CA PHE A 60 39.42 -24.28 30.25
C PHE A 60 38.61 -23.90 31.50
N ILE A 61 38.72 -24.65 32.59
CA ILE A 61 38.01 -24.34 33.85
C ILE A 61 38.50 -23.00 34.43
N ALA A 62 39.81 -22.74 34.43
CA ALA A 62 40.37 -21.47 34.88
C ALA A 62 39.89 -20.29 34.00
N ALA A 63 39.88 -20.47 32.69
CA ALA A 63 39.38 -19.47 31.75
C ALA A 63 37.86 -19.23 31.90
N PHE A 64 37.08 -20.30 32.07
CA PHE A 64 35.62 -20.27 32.27
C PHE A 64 35.25 -20.13 33.76
N ASN A 65 35.93 -19.23 34.45
CA ASN A 65 35.67 -18.93 35.86
C ASN A 65 34.32 -18.19 36.05
N PRO A 66 33.85 -18.03 37.30
CA PRO A 66 32.55 -17.41 37.59
C PRO A 66 32.37 -16.00 37.04
N LYS A 67 33.44 -15.20 36.94
CA LYS A 67 33.37 -13.85 36.35
C LYS A 67 33.00 -13.93 34.86
N VAL A 68 33.58 -14.85 34.11
CA VAL A 68 33.29 -15.05 32.69
C VAL A 68 31.89 -15.64 32.50
N ALA A 69 31.50 -16.63 33.32
CA ALA A 69 30.17 -17.22 33.26
C ALA A 69 29.06 -16.16 33.49
N LEU A 70 29.22 -15.30 34.49
CA LEU A 70 28.27 -14.22 34.77
C LEU A 70 28.20 -13.20 33.62
N ALA A 71 29.34 -12.79 33.07
CA ALA A 71 29.38 -11.87 31.93
C ALA A 71 28.64 -12.45 30.70
N LEU A 72 28.85 -13.74 30.38
CA LEU A 72 28.14 -14.39 29.28
C LEU A 72 26.63 -14.53 29.55
N LEU A 73 26.23 -14.77 30.80
CA LEU A 73 24.82 -14.79 31.18
C LEU A 73 24.17 -13.41 31.08
N ASP A 74 24.89 -12.34 31.42
CA ASP A 74 24.44 -10.96 31.27
C ASP A 74 24.29 -10.59 29.79
N GLU A 75 25.29 -10.88 28.96
CA GLU A 75 25.23 -10.69 27.50
C GLU A 75 24.06 -11.48 26.89
N ASN A 76 23.84 -12.71 27.31
CA ASN A 76 22.73 -13.51 26.81
C ASN A 76 21.36 -12.93 27.20
N LEU A 77 21.22 -12.40 28.42
CA LEU A 77 20.00 -11.72 28.86
C LEU A 77 19.79 -10.42 28.06
N GLN A 78 20.85 -9.66 27.81
CA GLN A 78 20.79 -8.44 27.00
C GLN A 78 20.36 -8.75 25.56
N LEU A 79 20.95 -9.77 24.93
CA LEU A 79 20.57 -10.23 23.59
C LEU A 79 19.10 -10.67 23.53
N GLN A 80 18.61 -11.35 24.57
CA GLN A 80 17.20 -11.74 24.64
C GLN A 80 16.28 -10.51 24.69
N ARG A 81 16.63 -9.49 25.49
CA ARG A 81 15.86 -8.24 25.57
C ARG A 81 15.87 -7.47 24.24
N GLU A 82 17.02 -7.40 23.58
CA GLU A 82 17.15 -6.73 22.27
C GLU A 82 16.36 -7.45 21.19
N LYS A 83 16.38 -8.79 21.21
CA LYS A 83 15.56 -9.62 20.33
C LYS A 83 14.07 -9.33 20.56
N ASP A 84 13.60 -9.39 21.81
CA ASP A 84 12.19 -9.17 22.14
C ASP A 84 11.75 -7.74 21.76
N ALA A 85 12.61 -6.73 21.96
CA ALA A 85 12.37 -5.36 21.54
C ALA A 85 12.29 -5.23 20.00
N THR A 86 13.18 -5.89 19.27
CA THR A 86 13.19 -5.91 17.80
C THR A 86 11.93 -6.57 17.25
N GLU A 87 11.50 -7.68 17.86
CA GLU A 87 10.25 -8.37 17.50
C GLU A 87 9.04 -7.47 17.75
N ALA A 88 9.00 -6.75 18.87
CA ALA A 88 7.93 -5.79 19.16
C ALA A 88 7.86 -4.65 18.12
N VAL A 89 9.00 -4.08 17.75
CA VAL A 89 9.07 -3.05 16.69
C VAL A 89 8.64 -3.60 15.33
N ALA A 90 9.06 -4.81 14.98
CA ALA A 90 8.68 -5.45 13.73
C ALA A 90 7.17 -5.71 13.64
N LEU A 91 6.54 -6.10 14.76
CA LEU A 91 5.09 -6.28 14.84
C LEU A 91 4.34 -4.95 14.67
N ALA A 92 4.78 -3.89 15.36
CA ALA A 92 4.19 -2.56 15.22
C ALA A 92 4.29 -2.06 13.76
N LEU A 93 5.48 -2.17 13.15
CA LEU A 93 5.69 -1.77 11.76
C LEU A 93 4.80 -2.55 10.78
N ARG A 94 4.61 -3.85 11.01
CA ARG A 94 3.71 -4.67 10.18
C ARG A 94 2.27 -4.18 10.26
N ASP A 95 1.82 -3.79 11.44
CA ASP A 95 0.45 -3.33 11.67
C ASP A 95 0.25 -1.92 11.08
N ASP A 96 1.23 -1.02 11.24
CA ASP A 96 1.24 0.29 10.56
C ASP A 96 1.20 0.15 9.03
N MET A 97 1.98 -0.77 8.47
CA MET A 97 1.99 -1.05 7.03
C MET A 97 0.65 -1.59 6.53
N ARG A 98 -0.04 -2.38 7.35
CA ARG A 98 -1.40 -2.84 7.03
C ARG A 98 -2.38 -1.68 6.98
N GLN A 99 -2.36 -0.83 8.01
CA GLN A 99 -3.23 0.35 8.09
C GLN A 99 -2.96 1.32 6.93
N ALA A 100 -1.70 1.55 6.58
CA ALA A 100 -1.33 2.41 5.46
C ALA A 100 -1.87 1.85 4.12
N ARG A 101 -1.82 0.54 3.91
CA ARG A 101 -2.39 -0.11 2.71
C ARG A 101 -3.91 0.02 2.66
N GLU A 102 -4.60 -0.13 3.79
CA GLU A 102 -6.05 0.04 3.86
C GLU A 102 -6.46 1.49 3.56
N GLN A 103 -5.74 2.47 4.11
CA GLN A 103 -5.95 3.88 3.84
C GLN A 103 -5.70 4.22 2.38
N LEU A 104 -4.64 3.67 1.78
CA LEU A 104 -4.33 3.86 0.37
C LEU A 104 -5.45 3.30 -0.53
N ALA A 105 -5.89 2.06 -0.28
CA ALA A 105 -6.99 1.46 -1.03
C ALA A 105 -8.31 2.26 -0.91
N ALA A 106 -8.60 2.79 0.28
CA ALA A 106 -9.76 3.65 0.50
C ALA A 106 -9.64 4.99 -0.25
N ALA A 107 -8.45 5.60 -0.27
CA ALA A 107 -8.19 6.84 -0.99
C ALA A 107 -8.28 6.65 -2.51
N GLU A 108 -7.70 5.56 -3.04
CA GLU A 108 -7.80 5.22 -4.46
C GLU A 108 -9.25 5.02 -4.90
N LYS A 109 -10.04 4.31 -4.09
CA LYS A 109 -11.47 4.13 -4.36
C LYS A 109 -12.22 5.46 -4.39
N ARG A 110 -12.01 6.34 -3.41
CA ARG A 110 -12.63 7.68 -3.38
C ARG A 110 -12.25 8.52 -4.60
N ASN A 111 -10.97 8.50 -4.99
CA ASN A 111 -10.51 9.21 -6.17
C ASN A 111 -11.16 8.68 -7.46
N ALA A 112 -11.32 7.36 -7.59
CA ALA A 112 -12.00 6.76 -8.72
C ALA A 112 -13.50 7.11 -8.75
N GLU A 113 -14.17 7.07 -7.60
CA GLU A 113 -15.58 7.48 -7.47
C GLU A 113 -15.76 8.96 -7.83
N GLN A 114 -14.88 9.84 -7.35
CA GLN A 114 -14.90 11.26 -7.67
C GLN A 114 -14.72 11.50 -9.17
N ARG A 115 -13.72 10.87 -9.81
CA ARG A 115 -13.51 10.97 -11.26
C ARG A 115 -14.74 10.51 -12.05
N ASN A 116 -15.37 9.42 -11.64
CA ASN A 116 -16.58 8.93 -12.28
C ASN A 116 -17.75 9.92 -12.09
N ALA A 117 -17.88 10.55 -10.93
CA ALA A 117 -18.91 11.56 -10.67
C ALA A 117 -18.70 12.81 -11.55
N GLU A 118 -17.47 13.33 -11.61
CA GLU A 118 -17.11 14.48 -12.45
C GLU A 118 -17.36 14.19 -13.94
N GLN A 119 -17.00 12.99 -14.41
CA GLN A 119 -17.29 12.58 -15.79
C GLN A 119 -18.79 12.51 -16.06
N ARG A 120 -19.57 11.94 -15.14
CA ARG A 120 -21.03 11.89 -15.27
C ARG A 120 -21.64 13.28 -15.37
N GLU A 121 -21.25 14.18 -14.49
CA GLU A 121 -21.70 15.57 -14.51
C GLU A 121 -21.36 16.26 -15.85
N TYR A 122 -20.14 16.08 -16.33
CA TYR A 122 -19.72 16.61 -17.63
C TYR A 122 -20.59 16.08 -18.78
N TYR A 123 -20.79 14.76 -18.86
CA TYR A 123 -21.59 14.15 -19.93
C TYR A 123 -23.07 14.52 -19.82
N GLU A 124 -23.63 14.58 -18.61
CA GLU A 124 -25.00 15.05 -18.38
C GLU A 124 -25.18 16.49 -18.86
N GLY A 125 -24.22 17.38 -18.59
CA GLY A 125 -24.23 18.75 -19.09
C GLY A 125 -24.20 18.83 -20.62
N VAL A 126 -23.30 18.08 -21.27
CA VAL A 126 -23.21 18.03 -22.75
C VAL A 126 -24.51 17.49 -23.37
N ILE A 127 -25.08 16.43 -22.78
CA ILE A 127 -26.33 15.84 -23.25
C ILE A 127 -27.48 16.82 -23.06
N ALA A 128 -27.56 17.52 -21.93
CA ALA A 128 -28.61 18.49 -21.65
C ALA A 128 -28.57 19.67 -22.65
N ASP A 129 -27.38 20.23 -22.90
CA ASP A 129 -27.22 21.34 -23.84
C ASP A 129 -27.52 20.90 -25.29
N GLY A 130 -27.05 19.72 -25.68
CA GLY A 130 -27.38 19.10 -26.96
C GLY A 130 -28.88 18.84 -27.13
N SER A 131 -29.54 18.31 -26.10
CA SER A 131 -30.98 18.06 -26.08
C SER A 131 -31.79 19.36 -26.22
N LYS A 132 -31.35 20.42 -25.52
CA LYS A 132 -31.94 21.75 -25.66
C LYS A 132 -31.81 22.28 -27.08
N ARG A 133 -30.63 22.14 -27.70
CA ARG A 133 -30.40 22.57 -29.08
C ARG A 133 -31.26 21.79 -30.08
N ILE A 134 -31.43 20.48 -29.90
CA ILE A 134 -32.32 19.67 -30.74
C ILE A 134 -33.77 20.18 -30.61
N ALA A 135 -34.27 20.38 -29.39
CA ALA A 135 -35.62 20.90 -29.17
C ALA A 135 -35.82 22.30 -29.80
N GLU A 136 -34.83 23.19 -29.70
CA GLU A 136 -34.83 24.47 -30.41
C GLU A 136 -34.91 24.30 -31.94
N LEU A 137 -34.17 23.34 -32.51
CA LEU A 137 -34.20 23.09 -33.96
C LEU A 137 -35.52 22.45 -34.42
N GLU A 138 -36.11 21.55 -33.63
CA GLU A 138 -37.40 20.89 -33.90
C GLU A 138 -38.61 21.84 -33.78
N THR A 139 -38.45 22.98 -33.11
CA THR A 139 -39.48 24.03 -33.03
C THR A 139 -39.37 25.07 -34.13
N ARG A 140 -38.26 25.13 -34.87
CA ARG A 140 -38.08 26.10 -35.96
C ARG A 140 -38.96 25.75 -37.16
N GLU A 141 -39.60 26.77 -37.69
CA GLU A 141 -40.41 26.69 -38.89
C GLU A 141 -39.69 27.34 -40.07
N VAL A 142 -39.83 26.75 -41.26
CA VAL A 142 -39.36 27.35 -42.51
C VAL A 142 -40.52 28.09 -43.16
N THR A 143 -40.27 29.32 -43.62
CA THR A 143 -41.25 30.08 -44.39
C THR A 143 -41.06 29.78 -45.87
N LEU A 144 -42.10 29.26 -46.52
CA LEU A 144 -42.12 29.09 -47.98
C LEU A 144 -42.72 30.33 -48.66
N PRO A 145 -42.33 30.63 -49.91
CA PRO A 145 -43.00 31.66 -50.70
C PRO A 145 -44.52 31.41 -50.80
N ALA A 146 -45.32 32.48 -50.78
CA ALA A 146 -46.79 32.42 -50.80
C ALA A 146 -47.38 32.13 -52.19
N GLN A 147 -48.36 31.23 -52.26
CA GLN A 147 -49.09 30.91 -53.51
C GLN A 147 -49.50 32.13 -54.31
N ARG A 148 -49.23 32.07 -55.62
CA ARG A 148 -49.60 33.13 -56.56
C ARG A 148 -51.04 32.92 -56.99
N PHE A 149 -51.78 34.02 -57.05
CA PHE A 149 -53.15 34.06 -57.54
C PHE A 149 -53.18 34.57 -58.98
N CYS A 150 -53.86 33.84 -59.87
CA CYS A 150 -54.15 34.26 -61.22
C CYS A 150 -55.68 34.36 -61.38
N PRO A 151 -56.24 35.54 -61.75
CA PRO A 151 -57.68 35.69 -61.96
C PRO A 151 -58.22 34.78 -63.07
N GLY A 152 -59.47 34.32 -62.94
CA GLY A 152 -60.14 33.42 -63.88
C GLY A 152 -60.24 33.94 -65.33
N GLU A 153 -60.09 35.24 -65.53
CA GLU A 153 -60.10 35.88 -66.85
C GLU A 153 -58.86 35.51 -67.69
N TYR A 154 -57.79 35.01 -67.05
CA TYR A 154 -56.53 34.65 -67.70
C TYR A 154 -56.37 33.14 -67.95
N VAL A 155 -57.44 32.34 -67.81
CA VAL A 155 -57.43 30.89 -68.05
C VAL A 155 -56.84 30.56 -69.42
N GLY A 156 -55.84 29.68 -69.46
CA GLY A 156 -55.17 29.27 -70.70
C GLY A 156 -54.09 30.23 -71.21
N SER A 157 -53.85 31.36 -70.53
CA SER A 157 -52.72 32.25 -70.84
C SER A 157 -51.39 31.72 -70.31
N VAL A 158 -50.28 32.30 -70.79
CA VAL A 158 -48.93 32.03 -70.27
C VAL A 158 -48.85 32.34 -68.76
N LEU A 159 -49.47 33.44 -68.32
CA LEU A 159 -49.53 33.85 -66.92
C LEU A 159 -50.22 32.80 -66.03
N TRP A 160 -51.28 32.16 -66.55
CA TRP A 160 -51.98 31.07 -65.87
C TRP A 160 -51.08 29.84 -65.73
N ALA A 161 -50.42 29.42 -66.81
CA ALA A 161 -49.51 28.27 -66.80
C ALA A 161 -48.31 28.48 -65.86
N GLU A 162 -47.71 29.67 -65.87
CA GLU A 162 -46.61 30.02 -64.95
C GLU A 162 -47.06 30.01 -63.49
N THR A 163 -48.26 30.51 -63.21
CA THR A 163 -48.84 30.50 -61.85
C THR A 163 -49.09 29.08 -61.35
N GLU A 164 -49.61 28.19 -62.21
CA GLU A 164 -49.78 26.77 -61.86
C GLU A 164 -48.46 26.07 -61.55
N ILE A 165 -47.44 26.27 -62.41
CA ILE A 165 -46.12 25.67 -62.22
C ILE A 165 -45.50 26.15 -60.90
N TRP A 166 -45.61 27.46 -60.62
CA TRP A 166 -45.12 28.06 -59.38
C TRP A 166 -45.82 27.45 -58.15
N ASN A 167 -47.15 27.33 -58.15
CA ASN A 167 -47.91 26.76 -57.04
C ASN A 167 -47.64 25.26 -56.84
N LYS A 168 -47.46 24.50 -57.94
CA LYS A 168 -47.03 23.08 -57.90
C LYS A 168 -45.64 22.94 -57.30
N ALA A 169 -44.70 23.81 -57.67
CA ALA A 169 -43.34 23.81 -57.13
C ALA A 169 -43.33 24.10 -55.62
N ILE A 170 -44.07 25.11 -55.15
CA ILE A 170 -44.17 25.40 -53.71
C ILE A 170 -44.79 24.23 -52.94
N SER A 171 -45.83 23.60 -53.49
CA SER A 171 -46.46 22.43 -52.87
C SER A 171 -45.50 21.23 -52.78
N ALA A 172 -44.72 20.98 -53.83
CA ALA A 172 -43.69 19.93 -53.82
C ALA A 172 -42.58 20.24 -52.80
N CYS A 173 -42.14 21.49 -52.69
CA CYS A 173 -41.20 21.93 -51.66
C CYS A 173 -41.76 21.71 -50.24
N ALA A 174 -43.03 22.05 -49.99
CA ALA A 174 -43.67 21.82 -48.70
C ALA A 174 -43.75 20.33 -48.34
N VAL A 175 -44.02 19.46 -49.32
CA VAL A 175 -43.99 17.99 -49.12
C VAL A 175 -42.59 17.51 -48.79
N ALA A 176 -41.57 17.97 -49.53
CA ALA A 176 -40.18 17.57 -49.31
C ALA A 176 -39.63 18.03 -47.95
N VAL A 177 -39.95 19.28 -47.54
CA VAL A 177 -39.56 19.84 -46.24
C VAL A 177 -40.19 19.03 -45.08
N ARG A 178 -41.46 18.66 -45.21
CA ARG A 178 -42.16 17.79 -44.23
C ARG A 178 -41.60 16.37 -44.19
N ALA A 179 -41.28 15.80 -45.35
CA ALA A 179 -40.65 14.48 -45.42
C ALA A 179 -39.27 14.45 -44.72
N ALA A 180 -38.59 15.59 -44.67
CA ALA A 180 -37.35 15.77 -43.90
C ALA A 180 -37.58 16.07 -42.40
N GLY A 181 -38.82 16.09 -41.92
CA GLY A 181 -39.18 16.33 -40.51
C GLY A 181 -39.16 17.80 -40.09
N ILE A 182 -39.13 18.75 -41.04
CA ILE A 182 -39.05 20.18 -40.76
C ILE A 182 -40.46 20.81 -40.85
N LYS A 183 -40.79 21.69 -39.91
CA LYS A 183 -42.09 22.39 -39.87
C LYS A 183 -42.12 23.56 -40.86
N VAL A 184 -43.30 23.84 -41.44
CA VAL A 184 -43.52 24.98 -42.35
C VAL A 184 -44.42 26.00 -41.66
N LYS A 185 -44.06 27.29 -41.75
CA LYS A 185 -44.77 28.38 -41.08
C LYS A 185 -46.18 28.60 -41.67
N GLY A 186 -47.18 28.67 -40.80
CA GLY A 186 -48.59 28.90 -41.19
C GLY A 186 -49.41 27.63 -41.39
N GLU A 187 -48.85 26.47 -41.06
CA GLU A 187 -49.60 25.24 -40.77
C GLU A 187 -50.18 25.23 -39.35
#